data_AF-A0A9J6EJ03-F1
#
_entry.id   AF-A0A9J6EJ03-F1
#
_cell.length_a   1.000
_cell.length_b   1.000
_cell.length_c   1.000
_cell.angle_alpha   90.00
_cell.angle_beta   90.00
_cell.angle_gamma   90.00
#
_symmetry.space_group_name_H-M   'P 1'
#
loop_
_entity.id
_entity.type
_entity.pdbx_description
1 polymer ?
#
loop_
_entity_poly.entity_id
_entity_poly.type
_entity_poly.pdbx_seq_one_letter_code
_entity_poly.pdbx_strand_id
1 'polypeptide(L)'
;MVTPNLKMACVRLIEEIATDDKAKLRGVLKKIAECCFKQDNYHLAAKKFTQAGDKVQAMRALLKSGDTRKIVFFASVSRQRDIYVLAANYLQTLDWQRDADAAKNIVSFYTKARAFDLLAGFYESCAQVEIEERRDYEKALAALNKAHECLQLGGDTSKAAARIRSHIDAIRKFLAVQELYTDSPLEAVAQCEDMTKLNLEPAVRKRDLFAFLVQHYVNGKDYAAARRCLQELQMAVPGVAVSDYVDAEVLRLVGWSSDERRSLQQMSLLARCVTASNGAATERDEDRYSSDGEVQEELFD
;
A
#
# COMPACT_ATOMS: atom_id res chain seq x y z
N MET A 1 -34.55 -6.12 -52.92
CA MET A 1 -34.46 -4.68 -52.55
C MET A 1 -33.41 -4.57 -51.46
N VAL A 2 -32.28 -3.96 -51.78
CA VAL A 2 -31.11 -3.87 -50.89
C VAL A 2 -31.46 -2.88 -49.78
N THR A 3 -31.54 -3.36 -48.54
CA THR A 3 -31.62 -2.48 -47.37
C THR A 3 -30.43 -1.50 -47.43
N PRO A 4 -30.66 -0.17 -47.45
CA PRO A 4 -29.56 0.76 -47.41
C PRO A 4 -28.81 0.52 -46.10
N ASN A 5 -27.53 0.18 -46.23
CA ASN A 5 -26.64 -0.19 -45.12
C ASN A 5 -26.77 0.89 -44.03
N LEU A 6 -27.37 0.56 -42.87
CA LEU A 6 -27.63 1.50 -41.78
C LEU A 6 -26.35 2.26 -41.38
N LYS A 7 -25.19 1.61 -41.57
CA LYS A 7 -23.86 2.18 -41.40
C LYS A 7 -23.58 3.34 -42.38
N MET A 8 -23.95 3.20 -43.66
CA MET A 8 -23.83 4.26 -44.67
C MET A 8 -24.81 5.41 -44.42
N ALA A 9 -26.03 5.10 -43.98
CA ALA A 9 -27.02 6.14 -43.65
C ALA A 9 -26.57 6.97 -42.43
N CYS A 10 -26.07 6.32 -41.38
CA CYS A 10 -25.51 7.00 -40.21
C CYS A 10 -24.25 7.81 -40.58
N VAL A 11 -23.37 7.29 -41.46
CA VAL A 11 -22.20 8.03 -41.91
C VAL A 11 -22.60 9.30 -42.67
N ARG A 12 -23.58 9.22 -43.59
CA ARG A 12 -24.08 10.38 -44.32
C ARG A 12 -24.76 11.42 -43.42
N LEU A 13 -25.57 10.98 -42.46
CA LEU A 13 -26.19 11.87 -41.46
C LEU A 13 -25.14 12.58 -40.59
N ILE A 14 -24.06 11.87 -40.22
CA ILE A 14 -22.94 12.46 -39.49
C ILE A 14 -22.20 13.48 -40.37
N GLU A 15 -22.01 13.20 -41.66
CA GLU A 15 -21.36 14.10 -42.63
C GLU A 15 -22.20 15.36 -42.92
N GLU A 16 -23.52 15.23 -43.08
CA GLU A 16 -24.46 16.36 -43.25
C GLU A 16 -24.55 17.25 -41.99
N ILE A 17 -24.54 16.65 -40.79
CA ILE A 17 -24.51 17.42 -39.53
C ILE A 17 -23.14 18.11 -39.35
N ALA A 18 -22.06 17.51 -39.87
CA ALA A 18 -20.72 18.06 -39.77
C ALA A 18 -20.51 19.33 -40.62
N THR A 19 -21.25 19.48 -41.73
CA THR A 19 -21.15 20.63 -42.63
C THR A 19 -21.80 21.91 -42.08
N ASP A 20 -22.74 21.79 -41.14
CA ASP A 20 -23.59 22.92 -40.74
C ASP A 20 -23.33 23.39 -39.28
N ASP A 21 -22.95 22.49 -38.35
CA ASP A 21 -22.64 22.88 -36.96
C ASP A 21 -21.73 21.86 -36.24
N LYS A 22 -20.45 22.23 -36.07
CA LYS A 22 -19.45 21.41 -35.35
C LYS A 22 -19.86 21.08 -33.91
N ALA A 23 -20.68 21.89 -33.25
CA ALA A 23 -21.15 21.61 -31.89
C ALA A 23 -22.20 20.50 -31.88
N LYS A 24 -23.15 20.52 -32.82
CA LYS A 24 -24.14 19.44 -32.98
C LYS A 24 -23.46 18.11 -33.33
N LEU A 25 -22.45 18.13 -34.20
CA LEU A 25 -21.66 16.94 -34.53
C LEU A 25 -21.00 16.32 -33.28
N ARG A 26 -20.35 17.14 -32.44
CA ARG A 26 -19.73 16.67 -31.19
C ARG A 26 -20.78 16.06 -30.25
N GLY A 27 -21.96 16.67 -30.14
CA GLY A 27 -23.07 16.16 -29.34
C GLY A 27 -23.57 14.80 -29.83
N VAL A 28 -23.74 14.62 -31.14
CA VAL A 28 -24.15 13.33 -31.74
C VAL A 28 -23.08 12.26 -31.53
N LEU A 29 -21.80 12.59 -31.76
CA LEU A 29 -20.68 11.66 -31.52
C LEU A 29 -20.60 11.21 -30.07
N LYS A 30 -20.87 12.12 -29.12
CA LYS A 30 -20.91 11.80 -27.69
C LYS A 30 -22.05 10.83 -27.36
N LYS A 31 -23.26 11.06 -27.87
CA LYS A 31 -24.40 10.13 -27.68
C LYS A 31 -24.12 8.74 -28.27
N ILE A 32 -23.51 8.68 -29.46
CA ILE A 32 -23.09 7.41 -30.07
C ILE A 32 -22.05 6.72 -29.18
N ALA A 33 -21.06 7.47 -28.68
CA ALA A 33 -20.04 6.92 -27.79
C ALA A 33 -20.64 6.35 -26.50
N GLU A 34 -21.59 7.04 -25.88
CA GLU A 34 -22.33 6.59 -24.69
C GLU A 34 -23.13 5.31 -24.97
N CYS A 35 -23.78 5.21 -26.13
CA CYS A 35 -24.48 3.98 -26.53
C CYS A 35 -23.50 2.82 -26.69
N CYS A 36 -22.38 3.03 -27.39
CA CYS A 36 -21.33 2.02 -27.54
C CYS A 36 -20.75 1.59 -26.18
N PHE A 37 -20.57 2.54 -25.26
CA PHE A 37 -20.05 2.26 -23.91
C PHE A 37 -21.01 1.38 -23.10
N LYS A 38 -22.32 1.65 -23.17
CA LYS A 38 -23.36 0.84 -22.52
C LYS A 38 -23.51 -0.56 -23.13
N GLN A 39 -23.09 -0.74 -24.38
CA GLN A 39 -23.07 -2.01 -25.09
C GLN A 39 -21.72 -2.75 -24.95
N ASP A 40 -20.87 -2.33 -24.00
CA ASP A 40 -19.52 -2.86 -23.77
C ASP A 40 -18.57 -2.80 -24.99
N ASN A 41 -18.93 -2.02 -26.02
CA ASN A 41 -18.09 -1.76 -27.17
C ASN A 41 -17.12 -0.61 -26.89
N TYR A 42 -16.22 -0.86 -25.94
CA TYR A 42 -15.35 0.15 -25.35
C TYR A 42 -14.35 0.78 -26.34
N HIS A 43 -13.83 0.01 -27.30
CA HIS A 43 -12.93 0.57 -28.32
C HIS A 43 -13.63 1.54 -29.26
N LEU A 44 -14.85 1.21 -29.69
CA LEU A 44 -15.64 2.11 -30.54
C LEU A 44 -16.08 3.34 -29.73
N ALA A 45 -16.48 3.16 -28.47
CA ALA A 45 -16.79 4.25 -27.56
C ALA A 45 -15.59 5.21 -27.42
N ALA A 46 -14.40 4.69 -27.14
CA ALA A 46 -13.18 5.49 -27.01
C ALA A 46 -12.87 6.29 -28.28
N LYS A 47 -13.00 5.67 -29.46
CA LYS A 47 -12.82 6.35 -30.75
C LYS A 47 -13.83 7.50 -30.92
N LYS A 48 -15.10 7.27 -30.58
CA LYS A 48 -16.16 8.27 -30.74
C LYS A 48 -16.04 9.41 -29.73
N PHE A 49 -15.69 9.12 -28.47
CA PHE A 49 -15.35 10.14 -27.48
C PHE A 49 -14.14 10.99 -27.92
N THR A 50 -13.11 10.37 -28.48
CA THR A 50 -11.94 11.08 -29.02
C THR A 50 -12.33 12.01 -30.18
N GLN A 51 -13.16 11.52 -31.12
CA GLN A 51 -13.69 12.32 -32.23
C GLN A 51 -14.58 13.48 -31.74
N ALA A 52 -15.30 13.29 -30.63
CA ALA A 52 -16.10 14.34 -29.98
C ALA A 52 -15.25 15.36 -29.19
N GLY A 53 -13.95 15.11 -29.00
CA GLY A 53 -13.04 15.93 -28.20
C GLY A 53 -13.04 15.61 -26.69
N ASP A 54 -13.83 14.62 -26.25
CA ASP A 54 -13.95 14.21 -24.85
C ASP A 54 -12.90 13.14 -24.52
N LYS A 55 -11.64 13.57 -24.39
CA LYS A 55 -10.50 12.64 -24.19
C LYS A 55 -10.56 11.91 -22.84
N VAL A 56 -11.15 12.52 -21.81
CA VAL A 56 -11.27 11.89 -20.48
C VAL A 56 -12.25 10.72 -20.54
N GLN A 57 -13.42 10.88 -21.19
CA GLN A 57 -14.34 9.76 -21.39
C GLN A 57 -13.76 8.69 -22.34
N ALA A 58 -12.98 9.11 -23.35
CA ALA A 58 -12.25 8.16 -24.18
C ALA A 58 -11.28 7.30 -23.37
N MET A 59 -10.51 7.91 -22.46
CA MET A 59 -9.63 7.17 -21.55
C MET A 59 -10.44 6.23 -20.66
N ARG A 60 -11.54 6.68 -20.04
CA ARG A 60 -12.41 5.81 -19.22
C ARG A 60 -12.92 4.59 -19.97
N ALA A 61 -13.28 4.74 -21.24
CA ALA A 61 -13.64 3.62 -22.11
C ALA A 61 -12.46 2.67 -22.35
N LEU A 62 -11.26 3.18 -22.63
CA LEU A 62 -10.05 2.35 -22.76
C LEU A 62 -9.72 1.58 -21.47
N LEU A 63 -9.83 2.22 -20.30
CA LEU A 63 -9.63 1.55 -19.02
C LEU A 63 -10.59 0.37 -18.82
N LYS A 64 -11.86 0.53 -19.21
CA LYS A 64 -12.86 -0.55 -19.16
C LYS A 64 -12.56 -1.68 -20.14
N SER A 65 -11.89 -1.40 -21.25
CA SER A 65 -11.50 -2.44 -22.21
C SER A 65 -10.30 -3.27 -21.76
N GLY A 66 -9.54 -2.82 -20.75
CA GLY A 66 -8.34 -3.49 -20.26
C GLY A 66 -7.16 -3.53 -21.25
N ASP A 67 -7.22 -2.76 -22.34
CA ASP A 67 -6.17 -2.79 -23.38
C ASP A 67 -5.02 -1.86 -22.98
N THR A 68 -4.09 -2.42 -22.19
CA THR A 68 -2.96 -1.69 -21.61
C THR A 68 -2.11 -1.00 -22.68
N ARG A 69 -1.91 -1.61 -23.85
CA ARG A 69 -1.14 -1.00 -24.95
C ARG A 69 -1.82 0.25 -25.47
N LYS A 70 -3.13 0.20 -25.73
CA LYS A 70 -3.89 1.38 -26.16
C LYS A 70 -3.99 2.44 -25.07
N ILE A 71 -4.09 2.05 -23.79
CA ILE A 71 -4.11 2.97 -22.64
C ILE A 71 -2.80 3.75 -22.56
N VAL A 72 -1.65 3.07 -22.56
CA VAL A 72 -0.31 3.69 -22.49
C VAL A 72 -0.07 4.59 -23.71
N PHE A 73 -0.43 4.13 -24.90
CA PHE A 73 -0.34 4.91 -26.12
C PHE A 73 -1.20 6.19 -26.05
N PHE A 74 -2.48 6.05 -25.68
CA PHE A 74 -3.43 7.16 -25.62
C PHE A 74 -3.01 8.19 -24.56
N ALA A 75 -2.52 7.75 -23.40
CA ALA A 75 -1.98 8.64 -22.38
C ALA A 75 -0.78 9.44 -22.90
N SER A 76 0.17 8.76 -23.56
CA SER A 76 1.39 9.36 -24.10
C SER A 76 1.11 10.47 -25.12
N VAL A 77 0.12 10.26 -26.01
CA VAL A 77 -0.24 11.25 -27.05
C VAL A 77 -1.19 12.34 -26.56
N SER A 78 -1.99 12.09 -25.52
CA SER A 78 -3.05 13.02 -25.11
C SER A 78 -2.54 14.27 -24.39
N ARG A 79 -1.40 14.17 -23.68
CA ARG A 79 -0.75 15.27 -22.94
C ARG A 79 -1.68 16.03 -21.99
N GLN A 80 -2.54 15.32 -21.28
CA GLN A 80 -3.44 15.90 -20.27
C GLN A 80 -3.17 15.28 -18.91
N ARG A 81 -3.12 16.12 -17.87
CA ARG A 81 -2.84 15.73 -16.48
C ARG A 81 -3.77 14.59 -16.02
N ASP A 82 -5.07 14.77 -16.14
CA ASP A 82 -6.06 13.79 -15.68
C ASP A 82 -5.92 12.44 -16.38
N ILE A 83 -5.57 12.45 -17.66
CA ILE A 83 -5.34 11.25 -18.44
C ILE A 83 -4.11 10.49 -17.96
N TYR A 84 -3.02 11.20 -17.65
CA TYR A 84 -1.83 10.59 -17.07
C TYR A 84 -2.13 9.95 -15.72
N VAL A 85 -2.86 10.65 -14.84
CA VAL A 85 -3.26 10.11 -13.53
C VAL A 85 -4.14 8.87 -13.68
N LEU A 86 -5.14 8.90 -14.57
CA LEU A 86 -6.01 7.76 -14.83
C LEU A 86 -5.25 6.53 -15.35
N ALA A 87 -4.31 6.74 -16.27
CA ALA A 87 -3.49 5.66 -16.81
C ALA A 87 -2.56 5.06 -15.74
N ALA A 88 -1.87 5.90 -14.96
CA ALA A 88 -0.98 5.46 -13.89
C ALA A 88 -1.75 4.69 -12.80
N ASN A 89 -2.91 5.20 -12.37
CA ASN A 89 -3.79 4.51 -11.42
C ASN A 89 -4.20 3.12 -11.91
N TYR A 90 -4.57 3.01 -13.19
CA TYR A 90 -4.90 1.71 -13.79
C TYR A 90 -3.70 0.75 -13.79
N LEU A 91 -2.52 1.23 -14.20
CA LEU A 91 -1.32 0.39 -14.25
C LEU A 91 -0.92 -0.14 -12.85
N GLN A 92 -1.17 0.62 -11.78
CA GLN A 92 -0.94 0.15 -10.41
C GLN A 92 -1.83 -1.04 -10.00
N THR A 93 -2.97 -1.24 -10.67
CA THR A 93 -3.85 -2.40 -10.41
C THR A 93 -3.37 -3.67 -11.12
N LEU A 94 -2.40 -3.56 -12.02
CA LEU A 94 -1.79 -4.68 -12.72
C LEU A 94 -0.58 -5.21 -11.93
N ASP A 95 -0.02 -6.34 -12.38
CA ASP A 95 1.21 -6.91 -11.84
C ASP A 95 2.46 -6.13 -12.32
N TRP A 96 2.57 -4.88 -11.86
CA TRP A 96 3.69 -3.99 -12.18
C TRP A 96 5.03 -4.46 -11.59
N GLN A 97 5.01 -5.38 -10.61
CA GLN A 97 6.21 -5.93 -10.00
C GLN A 97 7.00 -6.80 -10.99
N ARG A 98 6.27 -7.55 -11.85
CA ARG A 98 6.86 -8.41 -12.89
C ARG A 98 7.03 -7.69 -14.23
N ASP A 99 6.29 -6.61 -14.45
CA ASP A 99 6.38 -5.79 -15.66
C ASP A 99 7.11 -4.45 -15.40
N ALA A 100 8.41 -4.45 -15.68
CA ALA A 100 9.25 -3.27 -15.55
C ALA A 100 8.79 -2.09 -16.42
N ASP A 101 8.11 -2.35 -17.54
CA ASP A 101 7.62 -1.28 -18.41
C ASP A 101 6.34 -0.66 -17.85
N ALA A 102 5.47 -1.44 -17.21
CA ALA A 102 4.35 -0.89 -16.44
C ALA A 102 4.84 0.05 -15.32
N ALA A 103 5.83 -0.37 -14.53
CA ALA A 103 6.43 0.46 -13.48
C ALA A 103 7.03 1.77 -14.03
N LYS A 104 7.81 1.70 -15.13
CA LYS A 104 8.36 2.90 -15.80
C LYS A 104 7.25 3.83 -16.29
N ASN A 105 6.16 3.29 -16.84
CA ASN A 105 5.03 4.07 -17.33
C ASN A 105 4.29 4.76 -16.17
N ILE A 106 4.10 4.09 -15.04
CA ILE A 106 3.51 4.69 -13.82
C ILE A 106 4.32 5.92 -13.40
N VAL A 107 5.64 5.75 -13.23
CA VAL A 107 6.55 6.86 -12.86
C VAL A 107 6.45 7.98 -13.90
N SER A 108 6.58 7.65 -15.19
CA SER A 108 6.53 8.66 -16.27
C SER A 108 5.23 9.46 -16.27
N PHE A 109 4.10 8.80 -16.09
CA PHE A 109 2.79 9.44 -16.12
C PHE A 109 2.55 10.32 -14.88
N TYR A 110 2.88 9.86 -13.68
CA TYR A 110 2.75 10.72 -12.49
C TYR A 110 3.68 11.92 -12.53
N THR A 111 4.93 11.75 -12.96
CA THR A 111 5.87 12.87 -13.14
C THR A 111 5.33 13.89 -14.15
N LYS A 112 4.83 13.45 -15.31
CA LYS A 112 4.23 14.33 -16.33
C LYS A 112 2.96 15.02 -15.82
N ALA A 113 2.19 14.37 -14.95
CA ALA A 113 1.01 14.94 -14.31
C ALA A 113 1.33 15.92 -13.15
N ARG A 114 2.60 15.99 -12.73
CA ARG A 114 3.03 16.62 -11.47
C ARG A 114 2.22 16.14 -10.26
N ALA A 115 1.84 14.86 -10.27
CA ALA A 115 1.08 14.22 -9.19
C ALA A 115 2.04 13.54 -8.22
N PHE A 116 2.86 14.36 -7.53
CA PHE A 116 3.97 13.85 -6.71
C PHE A 116 3.50 13.07 -5.48
N ASP A 117 2.34 13.39 -4.92
CA ASP A 117 1.77 12.64 -3.79
C ASP A 117 1.44 11.20 -4.18
N LEU A 118 0.86 11.01 -5.37
CA LEU A 118 0.56 9.67 -5.91
C LEU A 118 1.84 8.93 -6.30
N LEU A 119 2.84 9.65 -6.81
CA LEU A 119 4.15 9.07 -7.11
C LEU A 119 4.89 8.62 -5.84
N ALA A 120 4.80 9.39 -4.76
CA ALA A 120 5.35 9.02 -3.47
C ALA A 120 4.69 7.74 -2.95
N GLY A 121 3.36 7.64 -2.99
CA GLY A 121 2.63 6.43 -2.60
C GLY A 121 3.00 5.20 -3.43
N PHE A 122 3.30 5.37 -4.73
CA PHE A 122 3.81 4.29 -5.56
C PHE A 122 5.20 3.81 -5.11
N TYR A 123 6.12 4.74 -4.80
CA TYR A 123 7.44 4.38 -4.27
C TYR A 123 7.38 3.73 -2.88
N GLU A 124 6.44 4.12 -2.02
CA GLU A 124 6.19 3.42 -0.76
C GLU A 124 5.70 1.98 -0.99
N SER A 125 4.82 1.78 -1.96
CA SER A 125 4.38 0.44 -2.36
C SER A 125 5.54 -0.40 -2.90
N CYS A 126 6.46 0.23 -3.66
CA CYS A 126 7.70 -0.43 -4.08
C CYS A 126 8.55 -0.85 -2.89
N ALA A 127 8.75 0.04 -1.91
CA ALA A 127 9.52 -0.27 -0.71
C ALA A 127 8.91 -1.42 0.10
N GLN A 128 7.58 -1.44 0.25
CA GLN A 128 6.87 -2.50 0.96
C GLN A 128 7.10 -3.87 0.32
N VAL A 129 7.05 -3.95 -1.02
CA VAL A 129 7.31 -5.18 -1.77
C VAL A 129 8.75 -5.67 -1.58
N GLU A 130 9.74 -4.77 -1.62
CA GLU A 130 11.15 -5.15 -1.38
C GLU A 130 11.35 -5.69 0.04
N ILE A 131 10.69 -5.11 1.05
CA ILE A 131 10.72 -5.59 2.44
C ILE A 131 10.02 -6.95 2.55
N GLU A 132 8.80 -7.07 2.04
CA GLU A 132 7.95 -8.23 2.25
C GLU A 132 8.41 -9.46 1.49
N GLU A 133 8.67 -9.31 0.19
CA GLU A 133 8.94 -10.44 -0.70
C GLU A 133 10.44 -10.77 -0.80
N ARG A 134 11.30 -9.75 -0.71
CA ARG A 134 12.74 -9.91 -1.02
C ARG A 134 13.64 -9.72 0.19
N ARG A 135 13.12 -9.16 1.29
CA ARG A 135 13.88 -8.78 2.50
C ARG A 135 15.08 -7.87 2.17
N ASP A 136 14.97 -7.09 1.09
CA ASP A 136 16.03 -6.21 0.57
C ASP A 136 15.80 -4.79 1.09
N TYR A 137 16.39 -4.51 2.25
CA TYR A 137 16.19 -3.25 2.97
C TYR A 137 16.94 -2.09 2.32
N GLU A 138 18.01 -2.35 1.58
CA GLU A 138 18.76 -1.38 0.80
C GLU A 138 17.93 -0.83 -0.37
N LYS A 139 17.27 -1.72 -1.14
CA LYS A 139 16.35 -1.30 -2.19
C LYS A 139 15.11 -0.61 -1.62
N ALA A 140 14.58 -1.10 -0.50
CA ALA A 140 13.47 -0.43 0.18
C ALA A 140 13.84 0.99 0.61
N LEU A 141 15.02 1.18 1.19
CA LEU A 141 15.55 2.50 1.57
C LEU A 141 15.70 3.42 0.35
N ALA A 142 16.23 2.91 -0.76
CA ALA A 142 16.35 3.69 -2.00
C ALA A 142 14.97 4.13 -2.54
N ALA A 143 13.97 3.25 -2.50
CA ALA A 143 12.60 3.58 -2.89
C ALA A 143 11.97 4.64 -1.96
N LEU A 144 12.12 4.51 -0.64
CA LEU A 144 11.61 5.49 0.31
C LEU A 144 12.27 6.87 0.17
N ASN A 145 13.57 6.93 -0.14
CA ASN A 145 14.24 8.19 -0.43
C ASN A 145 13.62 8.88 -1.66
N LYS A 146 13.30 8.12 -2.73
CA LYS A 146 12.58 8.67 -3.89
C LYS A 146 11.17 9.14 -3.52
N ALA A 147 10.47 8.39 -2.65
CA ALA A 147 9.16 8.81 -2.15
C ALA A 147 9.25 10.15 -1.40
N HIS A 148 10.25 10.29 -0.51
CA HIS A 148 10.49 11.53 0.23
C HIS A 148 10.86 12.69 -0.71
N GLU A 149 11.72 12.47 -1.70
CA GLU A 149 12.07 13.47 -2.72
C GLU A 149 10.82 13.97 -3.48
N CYS A 150 9.92 13.06 -3.85
CA CYS A 150 8.66 13.42 -4.51
C CYS A 150 7.81 14.35 -3.63
N LEU A 151 7.68 14.08 -2.34
CA LEU A 151 6.92 14.94 -1.42
C LEU A 151 7.55 16.33 -1.27
N GLN A 152 8.89 16.42 -1.24
CA GLN A 152 9.59 17.70 -1.23
C GLN A 152 9.32 18.51 -2.50
N LEU A 153 9.32 17.86 -3.67
CA LEU A 153 8.95 18.49 -4.95
C LEU A 153 7.48 18.92 -5.02
N GLY A 154 6.60 18.20 -4.31
CA GLY A 154 5.19 18.56 -4.14
C GLY A 154 4.97 19.76 -3.20
N GLY A 155 6.00 20.19 -2.47
CA GLY A 155 5.91 21.21 -1.43
C GLY A 155 5.24 20.71 -0.15
N ASP A 156 5.11 19.39 0.01
CA ASP A 156 4.35 18.80 1.10
C ASP A 156 5.23 18.58 2.34
N THR A 157 4.93 19.33 3.41
CA THR A 157 5.51 19.16 4.76
C THR A 157 4.59 18.36 5.68
N SER A 158 3.65 17.60 5.10
CA SER A 158 2.63 16.85 5.84
C SER A 158 3.18 15.76 6.76
N LYS A 159 2.23 15.21 7.53
CA LYS A 159 2.36 13.96 8.27
C LYS A 159 2.88 12.80 7.40
N ALA A 160 2.62 12.78 6.08
CA ALA A 160 3.13 11.73 5.20
C ALA A 160 4.65 11.81 5.06
N ALA A 161 5.21 13.01 4.86
CA ALA A 161 6.65 13.20 4.78
C ALA A 161 7.35 12.83 6.11
N ALA A 162 6.74 13.17 7.25
CA ALA A 162 7.24 12.78 8.57
C ALA A 162 7.23 11.25 8.76
N ARG A 163 6.15 10.58 8.35
CA ARG A 163 6.04 9.11 8.39
C ARG A 163 7.09 8.44 7.53
N ILE A 164 7.30 8.88 6.28
CA ILE A 164 8.32 8.34 5.39
C ILE A 164 9.73 8.54 5.98
N ARG A 165 10.03 9.73 6.55
CA ARG A 165 11.31 9.95 7.25
C ARG A 165 11.50 8.98 8.40
N SER A 166 10.49 8.78 9.24
CA SER A 166 10.55 7.79 10.32
C SER A 166 10.82 6.37 9.80
N HIS A 167 10.26 5.99 8.64
CA HIS A 167 10.54 4.68 8.03
C HIS A 167 11.99 4.60 7.54
N ILE A 168 12.48 5.65 6.88
CA ILE A 168 13.87 5.76 6.42
C ILE A 168 14.85 5.59 7.59
N ASP A 169 14.60 6.27 8.71
CA ASP A 169 15.46 6.22 9.89
C ASP A 169 15.45 4.84 10.55
N ALA A 170 14.29 4.19 10.64
CA ALA A 170 14.18 2.83 11.14
C ALA A 170 14.97 1.82 10.30
N ILE A 171 14.87 1.91 8.97
CA ILE A 171 15.60 1.02 8.05
C ILE A 171 17.10 1.29 8.10
N ARG A 172 17.52 2.56 8.13
CA ARG A 172 18.94 2.92 8.28
C ARG A 172 19.54 2.35 9.56
N LYS A 173 18.79 2.43 10.68
CA LYS A 173 19.23 1.85 11.94
C LYS A 173 19.40 0.33 11.82
N PHE A 174 18.45 -0.36 11.17
CA PHE A 174 18.55 -1.81 10.96
C PHE A 174 19.76 -2.20 10.10
N LEU A 175 19.98 -1.51 8.98
CA LEU A 175 21.15 -1.75 8.11
C LEU A 175 22.47 -1.51 8.85
N ALA A 176 22.54 -0.44 9.66
CA ALA A 176 23.73 -0.15 10.48
C ALA A 176 24.01 -1.26 11.51
N VAL A 177 22.96 -1.87 12.09
CA VAL A 177 23.10 -3.04 12.97
C VAL A 177 23.67 -4.25 12.22
N GLN A 178 23.21 -4.49 10.99
CA GLN A 178 23.72 -5.59 10.17
C GLN A 178 25.19 -5.39 9.78
N GLU A 179 25.58 -4.16 9.45
CA GLU A 179 26.97 -3.80 9.14
C GLU A 179 27.88 -3.95 10.37
N LEU A 180 27.45 -3.40 11.52
CA LEU A 180 28.17 -3.45 12.80
C LEU A 180 28.44 -4.89 13.27
N TYR A 181 27.60 -5.85 12.87
CA TYR A 181 27.76 -7.24 13.26
C TYR A 181 29.13 -7.83 12.86
N THR A 182 29.73 -7.33 11.78
CA THR A 182 31.06 -7.78 11.33
C THR A 182 32.16 -7.37 12.30
N ASP A 183 32.06 -6.17 12.86
CA ASP A 183 33.09 -5.58 13.74
C ASP A 183 32.83 -5.88 15.22
N SER A 184 31.57 -5.86 15.64
CA SER A 184 31.16 -6.02 17.05
C SER A 184 29.82 -6.76 17.17
N PRO A 185 29.84 -8.11 17.11
CA PRO A 185 28.63 -8.93 17.13
C PRO A 185 27.75 -8.71 18.38
N LEU A 186 28.36 -8.57 19.56
CA LEU A 186 27.62 -8.40 20.82
C LEU A 186 26.88 -7.05 20.87
N GLU A 187 27.49 -5.99 20.37
CA GLU A 187 26.86 -4.67 20.32
C GLU A 187 25.72 -4.65 19.30
N ALA A 188 25.94 -5.23 18.11
CA ALA A 188 24.90 -5.36 17.10
C ALA A 188 23.67 -6.14 17.63
N VAL A 189 23.90 -7.22 18.38
CA VAL A 189 22.84 -7.99 19.02
C VAL A 189 22.08 -7.14 20.05
N ALA A 190 22.77 -6.44 20.94
CA ALA A 190 22.13 -5.56 21.93
C ALA A 190 21.28 -4.46 21.26
N GLN A 191 21.79 -3.85 20.19
CA GLN A 191 21.03 -2.86 19.43
C GLN A 191 19.81 -3.47 18.73
N CYS A 192 19.94 -4.68 18.19
CA CYS A 192 18.82 -5.40 17.58
C CYS A 192 17.75 -5.76 18.62
N GLU A 193 18.13 -6.24 19.80
CA GLU A 193 17.22 -6.51 20.91
C GLU A 193 16.43 -5.26 21.30
N ASP A 194 17.07 -4.09 21.39
CA ASP A 194 16.36 -2.84 21.64
C ASP A 194 15.40 -2.46 20.52
N MET A 195 15.74 -2.75 19.26
CA MET A 195 14.82 -2.55 18.13
C MET A 195 13.60 -3.48 18.20
N THR A 196 13.71 -4.70 18.72
CA THR A 196 12.56 -5.62 18.85
C THR A 196 11.47 -5.10 19.80
N LYS A 197 11.85 -4.28 20.78
CA LYS A 197 10.95 -3.66 21.76
C LYS A 197 10.13 -2.52 21.16
N LEU A 198 10.56 -1.98 20.02
CA LEU A 198 9.89 -0.86 19.33
C LEU A 198 8.84 -1.36 18.34
N ASN A 199 7.86 -0.51 18.03
CA ASN A 199 6.93 -0.77 16.92
C ASN A 199 7.46 -0.12 15.63
N LEU A 200 8.25 -0.88 14.87
CA LEU A 200 8.88 -0.42 13.63
C LEU A 200 8.13 -0.86 12.36
N GLU A 201 7.06 -1.64 12.49
CA GLU A 201 6.27 -2.05 11.33
C GLU A 201 5.45 -0.87 10.79
N PRO A 202 5.36 -0.69 9.46
CA PRO A 202 5.80 -1.63 8.42
C PRO A 202 7.25 -1.44 7.94
N ALA A 203 8.00 -0.46 8.45
CA ALA A 203 9.34 -0.11 7.95
C ALA A 203 10.39 -1.21 8.16
N VAL A 204 10.38 -1.85 9.32
CA VAL A 204 11.24 -3.00 9.63
C VAL A 204 10.38 -4.10 10.22
N ARG A 205 10.40 -5.29 9.61
CA ARG A 205 9.58 -6.41 10.07
C ARG A 205 10.17 -6.99 11.35
N LYS A 206 9.31 -7.20 12.34
CA LYS A 206 9.73 -7.87 13.59
C LYS A 206 10.35 -9.24 13.31
N ARG A 207 9.80 -9.95 12.33
CA ARG A 207 10.27 -11.28 11.91
C ARG A 207 11.74 -11.27 11.47
N ASP A 208 12.17 -10.22 10.77
CA ASP A 208 13.54 -10.13 10.26
C ASP A 208 14.53 -9.77 11.38
N LEU A 209 14.11 -8.94 12.35
CA LEU A 209 14.88 -8.66 13.57
C LEU A 209 15.12 -9.95 14.39
N PHE A 210 14.06 -10.73 14.62
CA PHE A 210 14.18 -12.00 15.34
C PHE A 210 14.99 -13.03 14.54
N ALA A 211 14.86 -13.07 13.21
CA ALA A 211 15.68 -13.95 12.37
C ALA A 211 17.18 -13.64 12.51
N PHE A 212 17.55 -12.35 12.58
CA PHE A 212 18.92 -11.91 12.84
C PHE A 212 19.43 -12.40 14.21
N LEU A 213 18.64 -12.22 15.27
CA LEU A 213 19.00 -12.68 16.62
C LEU A 213 19.15 -14.21 16.71
N VAL A 214 18.20 -14.95 16.12
CA VAL A 214 18.24 -16.42 16.09
C VAL A 214 19.49 -16.90 15.36
N GLN A 215 19.84 -16.29 14.23
CA GLN A 215 21.05 -16.65 13.50
C GLN A 215 22.32 -16.43 14.33
N HIS A 216 22.40 -15.34 15.09
CA HIS A 216 23.51 -15.08 16.00
C HIS A 216 23.66 -16.20 17.05
N TYR A 217 22.59 -16.53 17.77
CA TYR A 217 22.64 -17.53 18.85
C TYR A 217 22.92 -18.94 18.33
N VAL A 218 22.36 -19.30 17.17
CA VAL A 218 22.64 -20.58 16.52
C VAL A 218 24.11 -20.68 16.13
N ASN A 219 24.70 -19.62 15.58
CA ASN A 219 26.14 -19.57 15.26
C ASN A 219 27.00 -19.69 16.53
N GLY A 220 26.57 -19.08 17.63
CA GLY A 220 27.18 -19.21 18.97
C GLY A 220 26.91 -20.55 19.66
N LYS A 221 26.12 -21.45 19.06
CA LYS A 221 25.63 -22.72 19.65
C LYS A 221 24.81 -22.54 20.93
N ASP A 222 24.32 -21.34 21.19
CA ASP A 222 23.38 -21.07 22.29
C ASP A 222 21.95 -21.32 21.81
N TYR A 223 21.60 -22.60 21.71
CA TYR A 223 20.27 -23.01 21.26
C TYR A 223 19.17 -22.63 22.28
N ALA A 224 19.52 -22.42 23.55
CA ALA A 224 18.56 -22.01 24.57
C ALA A 224 18.13 -20.56 24.37
N ALA A 225 19.07 -19.65 24.14
CA ALA A 225 18.77 -18.26 23.79
C ALA A 225 18.02 -18.16 22.45
N ALA A 226 18.46 -18.90 21.43
CA ALA A 226 17.76 -18.96 20.14
C ALA A 226 16.28 -19.39 20.31
N ARG A 227 16.01 -20.39 21.17
CA ARG A 227 14.64 -20.83 21.46
C ARG A 227 13.81 -19.72 22.13
N ARG A 228 14.38 -18.98 23.09
CA ARG A 228 13.68 -17.86 23.74
C ARG A 228 13.28 -16.79 22.73
N CYS A 229 14.18 -16.42 21.80
CA CYS A 229 13.86 -15.48 20.72
C CYS A 229 12.69 -15.95 19.86
N LEU A 230 12.60 -17.26 19.55
CA LEU A 230 11.47 -17.81 18.80
C LEU A 230 10.15 -17.76 19.60
N GLN A 231 10.20 -17.97 20.91
CA GLN A 231 9.03 -17.83 21.78
C GLN A 231 8.55 -16.37 21.84
N GLU A 232 9.48 -15.43 21.98
CA GLU A 232 9.18 -13.99 21.96
C GLU A 232 8.60 -13.55 20.62
N LEU A 233 9.14 -14.03 19.49
CA LEU A 233 8.58 -13.81 18.16
C LEU A 233 7.13 -14.32 18.06
N GLN A 234 6.87 -15.53 18.58
CA GLN A 234 5.53 -16.12 18.56
C GLN A 234 4.51 -15.32 19.38
N MET A 235 4.96 -14.74 20.50
CA MET A 235 4.15 -13.84 21.33
C MET A 235 3.93 -12.47 20.67
N ALA A 236 4.99 -11.90 20.08
CA ALA A 236 4.95 -10.60 19.43
C ALA A 236 4.11 -10.60 18.15
N VAL A 237 4.04 -11.74 17.45
CA VAL A 237 3.26 -11.90 16.21
C VAL A 237 2.38 -13.17 16.30
N PRO A 238 1.21 -13.09 16.96
CA PRO A 238 0.31 -14.23 17.12
C PRO A 238 -0.20 -14.78 15.78
N GLY A 239 -0.31 -16.11 15.68
CA GLY A 239 -0.85 -16.78 14.48
C GLY A 239 0.16 -17.01 13.36
N VAL A 240 1.40 -16.55 13.52
CA VAL A 240 2.48 -16.78 12.57
C VAL A 240 3.14 -18.12 12.85
N ALA A 241 3.28 -18.93 11.81
CA ALA A 241 4.02 -20.18 11.86
C ALA A 241 5.52 -19.89 11.75
N VAL A 242 6.26 -20.09 12.84
CA VAL A 242 7.73 -19.90 12.88
C VAL A 242 8.46 -20.67 11.77
N SER A 243 7.89 -21.80 11.32
CA SER A 243 8.36 -22.62 10.20
C SER A 243 8.45 -21.90 8.86
N ASP A 244 7.72 -20.82 8.67
CA ASP A 244 7.66 -20.14 7.37
C ASP A 244 8.78 -19.09 7.22
N TYR A 245 9.56 -18.87 8.28
CA TYR A 245 10.55 -17.78 8.35
C TYR A 245 11.96 -18.25 8.71
N VAL A 246 12.05 -19.35 9.45
CA VAL A 246 13.29 -19.91 9.94
C VAL A 246 13.51 -21.26 9.27
N ASP A 247 14.72 -21.47 8.74
CA ASP A 247 15.06 -22.69 8.02
C ASP A 247 14.82 -23.94 8.88
N ALA A 248 14.35 -25.01 8.23
CA ALA A 248 14.05 -26.28 8.91
C ALA A 248 15.25 -26.83 9.70
N GLU A 249 16.47 -26.59 9.21
CA GLU A 249 17.70 -27.00 9.91
C GLU A 249 17.92 -26.19 11.19
N VAL A 250 17.68 -24.88 11.17
CA VAL A 250 17.76 -24.03 12.36
C VAL A 250 16.73 -24.48 13.40
N LEU A 251 15.50 -24.76 12.96
CA LEU A 251 14.45 -25.27 13.85
C LEU A 251 14.81 -26.61 14.48
N ARG A 252 15.44 -27.50 13.70
CA ARG A 252 15.94 -28.79 14.19
C ARG A 252 17.03 -28.61 15.24
N LEU A 253 18.00 -27.72 14.99
CA LEU A 253 19.09 -27.42 15.92
C LEU A 253 18.59 -26.81 17.23
N VAL A 254 17.61 -25.90 17.15
CA VAL A 254 16.99 -25.25 18.31
C VAL A 254 16.02 -26.21 19.03
N GLY A 255 15.64 -27.32 18.40
CA GLY A 255 14.70 -28.31 18.90
C GLY A 255 13.26 -27.79 18.97
N TRP A 256 12.89 -26.88 18.08
CA TRP A 256 11.56 -26.27 18.02
C TRP A 256 10.54 -27.28 17.47
N SER A 257 9.50 -27.59 18.25
CA SER A 257 8.46 -28.56 17.84
C SER A 257 7.12 -27.88 17.54
N SER A 258 6.35 -28.43 16.61
CA SER A 258 5.02 -27.92 16.23
C SER A 258 4.01 -27.96 17.38
N ASP A 259 4.22 -28.84 18.38
CA ASP A 259 3.35 -29.00 19.54
C ASP A 259 3.41 -27.80 20.51
N GLU A 260 4.54 -27.07 20.56
CA GLU A 260 4.68 -25.86 21.38
C GLU A 260 3.79 -24.70 20.87
N ARG A 261 3.26 -24.77 19.63
CA ARG A 261 2.26 -23.80 19.14
C ARG A 261 0.98 -23.80 19.98
N ARG A 262 0.54 -24.98 20.44
CA ARG A 262 -0.77 -25.13 21.12
C ARG A 262 -0.72 -24.60 22.56
N SER A 263 0.37 -24.88 23.27
CA SER A 263 0.58 -24.47 24.66
C SER A 263 0.77 -22.95 24.79
N LEU A 264 1.53 -22.32 23.89
CA LEU A 264 1.74 -20.87 23.91
C LEU A 264 0.52 -20.07 23.43
N GLN A 265 -0.23 -20.57 22.45
CA GLN A 265 -1.50 -19.94 22.03
C GLN A 265 -2.55 -20.00 23.14
N GLN A 266 -2.65 -21.13 23.87
CA GLN A 266 -3.51 -21.23 25.05
C GLN A 266 -3.07 -20.26 26.15
N MET A 267 -1.77 -20.12 26.41
CA MET A 267 -1.26 -19.15 27.40
C MET A 267 -1.51 -17.69 27.00
N SER A 268 -1.35 -17.34 25.72
CA SER A 268 -1.66 -16.00 25.19
C SER A 268 -3.15 -15.65 25.34
N LEU A 269 -4.04 -16.60 25.03
CA LEU A 269 -5.49 -16.44 25.23
C LEU A 269 -5.83 -16.26 26.72
N LEU A 270 -5.22 -17.06 27.60
CA LEU A 270 -5.40 -16.95 29.05
C LEU A 270 -4.88 -15.62 29.60
N ALA A 271 -3.70 -15.16 29.16
CA ALA A 271 -3.15 -13.86 29.58
C ALA A 271 -4.06 -12.69 29.18
N ARG A 272 -4.66 -12.74 27.98
CA ARG A 272 -5.64 -11.73 27.52
C ARG A 272 -6.95 -11.78 28.33
N CYS A 273 -7.36 -12.95 28.81
CA CYS A 273 -8.52 -13.08 29.69
C CYS A 273 -8.24 -12.51 31.09
N VAL A 274 -7.04 -12.70 31.63
CA VAL A 274 -6.63 -12.18 32.95
C VAL A 274 -6.49 -10.66 32.94
N THR A 275 -5.97 -10.06 31.88
CA THR A 275 -5.93 -8.58 31.76
C THR A 275 -7.32 -7.97 31.60
N ALA A 276 -8.24 -8.67 30.92
CA ALA A 276 -9.63 -8.23 30.80
C ALA A 276 -10.40 -8.34 32.13
N SER A 277 -10.14 -9.36 32.95
CA SER A 277 -10.76 -9.47 34.28
C SER A 277 -10.23 -8.45 35.29
N ASN A 278 -8.94 -8.09 35.21
CA ASN A 278 -8.35 -7.09 36.11
C ASN A 278 -8.73 -5.64 35.73
N GLY A 279 -9.02 -5.35 34.47
CA GLY A 279 -9.53 -4.03 34.05
C GLY A 279 -10.98 -3.76 34.44
N ALA A 280 -11.78 -4.80 34.69
CA ALA A 280 -13.17 -4.68 35.11
C ALA A 280 -13.35 -4.52 36.63
N ALA A 281 -12.30 -4.69 37.42
CA ALA A 281 -12.34 -4.64 38.88
C ALA A 281 -12.06 -3.24 39.48
N THR A 282 -11.69 -2.25 38.66
CA THR A 282 -11.31 -0.90 39.12
C THR A 282 -12.35 0.20 38.87
N GLU A 283 -13.55 -0.13 38.38
CA GLU A 283 -14.63 0.86 38.11
C GLU A 283 -15.87 0.70 39.02
N ARG A 284 -15.74 0.07 40.18
CA ARG A 284 -16.82 0.05 41.18
C ARG A 284 -16.24 0.26 42.56
N ASP A 285 -16.12 1.53 42.94
CA ASP A 285 -16.39 2.03 44.29
C ASP A 285 -15.76 3.41 44.43
N GLU A 286 -16.53 4.45 44.12
CA GLU A 286 -16.46 5.77 44.76
C GLU A 286 -17.61 6.60 44.18
N ASP A 287 -18.72 6.68 44.92
CA ASP A 287 -19.52 7.91 45.08
C ASP A 287 -20.77 7.63 45.94
N ARG A 288 -20.60 7.82 47.26
CA ARG A 288 -21.70 8.07 48.20
C ARG A 288 -21.31 9.17 49.18
N TYR A 289 -22.21 10.15 49.29
CA TYR A 289 -22.42 11.11 50.38
C TYR A 289 -21.45 12.30 50.52
N SER A 290 -21.96 13.51 50.26
CA SER A 290 -22.20 14.48 51.35
C SER A 290 -23.20 15.57 50.95
N SER A 291 -23.93 16.06 51.95
CA SER A 291 -25.07 16.97 51.88
C SER A 291 -24.71 18.45 52.03
N ASP A 292 -25.76 19.28 51.94
CA ASP A 292 -25.91 20.68 52.33
C ASP A 292 -25.37 21.69 51.29
N GLY A 293 -26.12 22.68 50.81
CA GLY A 293 -27.42 23.24 51.15
C GLY A 293 -27.35 24.73 50.82
N GLU A 294 -28.30 25.27 50.05
CA GLU A 294 -28.83 26.64 50.20
C GLU A 294 -29.86 26.95 49.11
N VAL A 295 -30.90 27.64 49.57
CA VAL A 295 -32.12 28.03 48.87
C VAL A 295 -31.94 29.46 48.34
N GLN A 296 -32.41 29.77 47.13
CA GLN A 296 -33.20 30.98 46.86
C GLN A 296 -33.86 30.98 45.46
N GLU A 297 -35.19 30.89 45.52
CA GLU A 297 -36.21 31.76 44.91
C GLU A 297 -36.14 32.25 43.44
N GLU A 298 -37.30 32.03 42.79
CA GLU A 298 -38.01 32.95 41.86
C GLU A 298 -37.42 33.15 40.45
N LEU A 299 -38.17 33.30 39.35
CA LEU A 299 -39.56 33.67 39.07
C LEU A 299 -39.86 33.28 37.59
N PHE A 300 -41.16 33.18 37.27
CA PHE A 300 -41.81 32.92 35.98
C PHE A 300 -41.24 33.69 34.76
N ASP A 301 -41.06 33.02 33.62
CA ASP A 301 -41.94 32.99 32.43
C ASP A 301 -41.38 32.01 31.36
#